data_AF-A0A0G3WKV6-F1
#
_entry.id   AF-A0A0G3WKV6-F1
#
_cell.length_a   1.000
_cell.length_b   1.000
_cell.length_c   1.000
_cell.angle_alpha   90.00
_cell.angle_beta   90.00
_cell.angle_gamma   90.00
#
_symmetry.space_group_name_H-M   'P 1'
#
loop_
_entity.id
_entity.type
_entity.pdbx_description
1 polymer ?
#
loop_
_entity_poly.entity_id
_entity_poly.type
_entity_poly.pdbx_seq_one_letter_code
_entity_poly.pdbx_strand_id
1 'polypeptide(L)'
;MKKIVCLFSIVFLSAGLFSCSGERAKNISGTVLQAVNAYIANRATAPAQVVWSNEKLLLISKSEIKDKKIIITQNNGTVSEYKIRGVCYAPDTDGELYFQDYKEDMPLIKTLNANSIRTYRPLGASAADGSFSHANTIAILDECLREGLTVAVGFSYDDMADGGAMEEYLRMFGTHPAILMIVLGNEYNYHYDEWFSKNEWFSRISSAIKIIKKYSPNRIIATVHGELPSQDEYNEYVNAGINLIMMNLYRGSNFGFAQENWYKLTNSMPWVVSEFGRSSKDASGKDTSKIQTSYLQTLIRALDQGYLFTLVDDPAKGSDEISPSIGAEDSMGVYDKNRTPKIAAEAVREEYRAKEKAGNGR
;
A
#
# COMPACT_ATOMS: atom_id res chain seq x y z
N MET A 1 18.20 -7.04 -55.83
CA MET A 1 16.91 -7.74 -55.98
C MET A 1 15.94 -7.08 -54.99
N LYS A 2 15.09 -6.11 -55.40
CA LYS A 2 13.66 -6.25 -55.84
C LYS A 2 12.85 -7.13 -54.86
N LYS A 3 11.77 -6.71 -54.15
CA LYS A 3 10.66 -5.72 -54.27
C LYS A 3 10.11 -5.40 -52.83
N ILE A 4 9.65 -4.20 -52.42
CA ILE A 4 8.39 -3.43 -52.74
C ILE A 4 7.11 -4.21 -52.30
N VAL A 5 6.04 -3.73 -51.61
CA VAL A 5 5.50 -2.44 -51.07
C VAL A 5 4.20 -2.74 -50.27
N CYS A 6 3.79 -1.87 -49.31
CA CYS A 6 2.42 -1.28 -49.07
C CYS A 6 2.29 -0.86 -47.59
N LEU A 7 2.41 0.43 -47.22
CA LEU A 7 1.42 1.54 -47.26
C LEU A 7 0.05 1.25 -46.63
N PHE A 8 -0.27 1.95 -45.54
CA PHE A 8 -1.49 2.77 -45.44
C PHE A 8 -1.23 3.98 -44.51
N SER A 9 -1.32 5.16 -45.11
CA SER A 9 -1.46 6.45 -44.42
C SER A 9 -2.95 6.79 -44.36
N ILE A 10 -3.42 7.38 -43.25
CA ILE A 10 -4.58 8.28 -43.27
C ILE A 10 -4.18 9.56 -42.54
N VAL A 11 -4.18 10.66 -43.29
CA VAL A 11 -4.14 12.04 -42.84
C VAL A 11 -5.52 12.63 -43.13
N PHE A 12 -6.09 13.38 -42.19
CA PHE A 12 -6.96 14.51 -42.53
C PHE A 12 -6.65 15.72 -41.63
N LEU A 13 -6.44 16.85 -42.32
CA LEU A 13 -6.35 18.28 -41.93
C LEU A 13 -7.60 18.75 -41.14
N SER A 14 -7.72 19.92 -40.48
CA SER A 14 -6.88 21.11 -40.21
C SER A 14 -7.68 22.10 -39.32
N ALA A 15 -6.97 22.90 -38.53
CA ALA A 15 -7.16 24.32 -38.15
C ALA A 15 -8.54 24.90 -37.73
N GLY A 16 -8.53 25.58 -36.58
CA GLY A 16 -9.45 26.66 -36.20
C GLY A 16 -8.82 27.57 -35.14
N LEU A 17 -8.53 28.82 -35.50
CA LEU A 17 -8.07 29.93 -34.64
C LEU A 17 -9.21 30.45 -33.75
N PHE A 18 -8.92 30.80 -32.49
CA PHE A 18 -9.57 31.91 -31.77
C PHE A 18 -8.61 32.56 -30.75
N SER A 19 -8.64 33.89 -30.70
CA SER A 19 -7.77 34.79 -29.94
C SER A 19 -8.35 35.23 -28.59
N CYS A 20 -7.45 35.52 -27.64
CA CYS A 20 -7.50 36.52 -26.55
C CYS A 20 -8.71 36.60 -25.59
N SER A 21 -8.48 36.33 -24.30
CA SER A 21 -8.36 37.33 -23.21
C SER A 21 -8.44 36.64 -21.83
N GLY A 22 -7.84 37.25 -20.81
CA GLY A 22 -7.34 36.57 -19.61
C GLY A 22 -8.36 36.20 -18.54
N GLU A 23 -7.97 35.25 -17.69
CA GLU A 23 -7.88 35.44 -16.23
C GLU A 23 -7.18 34.24 -15.57
N ARG A 24 -6.27 34.54 -14.65
CA ARG A 24 -5.47 33.58 -13.90
C ARG A 24 -6.34 32.81 -12.90
N ALA A 25 -6.65 31.55 -13.20
CA ALA A 25 -7.03 30.56 -12.20
C ALA A 25 -6.25 29.25 -12.42
N LYS A 26 -5.07 29.22 -11.79
CA LYS A 26 -4.21 28.09 -11.38
C LYS A 26 -4.49 26.70 -11.99
N ASN A 27 -3.58 26.37 -12.92
CA ASN A 27 -3.23 25.04 -13.43
C ASN A 27 -2.99 24.00 -12.32
N ILE A 28 -4.01 23.23 -11.98
CA ILE A 28 -3.85 21.83 -11.53
C ILE A 28 -4.38 20.93 -12.65
N SER A 29 -3.50 20.73 -13.63
CA SER A 29 -3.37 19.63 -14.59
C SER A 29 -4.63 19.01 -15.23
N GLY A 30 -4.97 19.47 -16.43
CA GLY A 30 -5.83 18.74 -17.38
C GLY A 30 -5.33 17.33 -17.75
N THR A 31 -4.05 17.01 -17.49
CA THR A 31 -3.44 15.70 -17.76
C THR A 31 -3.85 14.59 -16.77
N VAL A 32 -4.17 14.93 -15.51
CA VAL A 32 -4.56 13.92 -14.50
C VAL A 32 -6.01 13.49 -14.67
N LEU A 33 -6.91 14.45 -14.91
CA LEU A 33 -8.30 14.16 -15.27
C LEU A 33 -8.36 13.38 -16.60
N GLN A 34 -7.49 13.70 -17.56
CA GLN A 34 -7.35 12.92 -18.80
C GLN A 34 -6.87 11.48 -18.54
N ALA A 35 -5.94 11.24 -17.61
CA ALA A 35 -5.48 9.88 -17.30
C ALA A 35 -6.58 9.03 -16.63
N VAL A 36 -7.32 9.61 -15.68
CA VAL A 36 -8.46 8.93 -15.04
C VAL A 36 -9.59 8.70 -16.06
N ASN A 37 -9.91 9.70 -16.88
CA ASN A 37 -10.92 9.56 -17.93
C ASN A 37 -10.48 8.60 -19.03
N ALA A 38 -9.20 8.52 -19.37
CA ALA A 38 -8.66 7.54 -20.31
C ALA A 38 -8.69 6.12 -19.73
N TYR A 39 -8.43 5.95 -18.42
CA TYR A 39 -8.63 4.69 -17.74
C TYR A 39 -10.10 4.24 -17.80
N ILE A 40 -11.04 5.16 -17.50
CA ILE A 40 -12.49 4.89 -17.62
C ILE A 40 -12.87 4.57 -19.08
N ALA A 41 -12.39 5.35 -20.05
CA ALA A 41 -12.72 5.19 -21.46
C ALA A 41 -12.15 3.92 -22.10
N ASN A 42 -10.90 3.55 -21.79
CA ASN A 42 -10.28 2.31 -22.30
C ASN A 42 -10.92 1.04 -21.72
N ARG A 43 -11.63 1.14 -20.60
CA ARG A 43 -12.35 0.03 -19.96
C ARG A 43 -13.77 -0.17 -20.48
N ALA A 44 -14.35 0.83 -21.14
CA ALA A 44 -15.65 0.69 -21.80
C ALA A 44 -15.65 -0.31 -22.97
N THR A 45 -14.45 -0.73 -23.44
CA THR A 45 -14.26 -1.64 -24.58
C THR A 45 -13.69 -3.02 -24.20
N ALA A 46 -13.46 -3.32 -22.93
CA ALA A 46 -12.90 -4.60 -22.48
C ALA A 46 -14.02 -5.63 -22.17
N PRO A 47 -13.82 -6.94 -22.47
CA PRO A 47 -14.83 -7.99 -22.30
C PRO A 47 -14.90 -8.48 -20.84
N ALA A 48 -15.26 -7.58 -19.93
CA ALA A 48 -15.80 -7.88 -18.60
C ALA A 48 -16.40 -6.58 -18.09
N GLN A 49 -17.72 -6.43 -18.24
CA GLN A 49 -18.41 -5.22 -17.82
C GLN A 49 -18.39 -5.13 -16.29
N VAL A 50 -17.53 -4.27 -15.75
CA VAL A 50 -17.80 -3.65 -14.45
C VAL A 50 -18.85 -2.57 -14.71
N VAL A 51 -20.12 -2.90 -14.46
CA VAL A 51 -21.20 -1.91 -14.45
C VAL A 51 -21.05 -1.12 -13.17
N TRP A 52 -20.32 -0.01 -13.23
CA TRP A 52 -20.18 0.95 -12.14
C TRP A 52 -21.55 1.60 -11.91
N SER A 53 -22.29 1.16 -10.89
CA SER A 53 -23.57 1.79 -10.52
C SER A 53 -23.33 3.24 -10.09
N ASN A 54 -24.28 4.14 -10.40
CA ASN A 54 -24.22 5.61 -10.36
C ASN A 54 -23.85 6.30 -9.02
N GLU A 55 -23.32 5.60 -8.03
CA GLU A 55 -22.60 6.25 -6.93
C GLU A 55 -21.26 6.74 -7.47
N LYS A 56 -21.01 8.04 -7.38
CA LYS A 56 -19.73 8.64 -7.81
C LYS A 56 -18.59 7.96 -7.06
N LEU A 57 -17.94 6.97 -7.66
CA LEU A 57 -16.71 6.41 -7.13
C LEU A 57 -15.70 7.55 -6.99
N LEU A 58 -15.30 7.83 -5.75
CA LEU A 58 -14.31 8.84 -5.43
C LEU A 58 -12.93 8.26 -5.68
N LEU A 59 -12.40 8.50 -6.89
CA LEU A 59 -11.14 7.95 -7.37
C LEU A 59 -9.95 8.78 -6.88
N ILE A 60 -8.95 8.17 -6.25
CA ILE A 60 -7.72 8.89 -5.85
C ILE A 60 -6.92 9.27 -7.11
N SER A 61 -6.86 10.57 -7.38
CA SER A 61 -6.07 11.14 -8.47
C SER A 61 -4.65 11.47 -8.01
N LYS A 62 -4.49 11.88 -6.75
CA LYS A 62 -3.20 12.19 -6.11
C LYS A 62 -3.21 11.83 -4.63
N SER A 63 -2.07 11.40 -4.12
CA SER A 63 -1.78 11.26 -2.70
C SER A 63 -0.46 11.97 -2.38
N GLU A 64 -0.39 12.70 -1.28
CA GLU A 64 0.83 13.38 -0.84
C GLU A 64 0.92 13.48 0.68
N ILE A 65 2.13 13.73 1.19
CA ILE A 65 2.34 14.11 2.59
C ILE A 65 2.33 15.63 2.69
N LYS A 66 1.46 16.17 3.55
CA LYS A 66 1.37 17.61 3.82
C LYS A 66 1.00 17.83 5.29
N ASP A 67 1.69 18.74 5.96
CA ASP A 67 1.42 19.13 7.35
C ASP A 67 1.33 17.92 8.31
N LYS A 68 2.28 16.97 8.18
CA LYS A 68 2.31 15.69 8.92
C LYS A 68 1.06 14.82 8.73
N LYS A 69 0.39 14.91 7.57
CA LYS A 69 -0.80 14.15 7.23
C LYS A 69 -0.69 13.53 5.85
N ILE A 70 -1.39 12.43 5.65
CA ILE A 70 -1.66 11.88 4.32
C ILE A 70 -2.85 12.66 3.75
N ILE A 71 -2.63 13.32 2.62
CA ILE A 71 -3.67 14.06 1.90
C ILE A 71 -3.95 13.35 0.60
N ILE A 72 -5.24 13.11 0.32
CA ILE A 72 -5.70 12.60 -0.97
C ILE A 72 -6.48 13.67 -1.72
N THR A 73 -6.26 13.72 -3.02
CA THR A 73 -7.08 14.47 -3.97
C THR A 73 -7.86 13.48 -4.81
N GLN A 74 -9.17 13.68 -4.89
CA GLN A 74 -10.06 12.86 -5.69
C GLN A 74 -10.18 13.41 -7.12
N ASN A 75 -10.71 12.63 -8.05
CA ASN A 75 -10.93 13.02 -9.45
C ASN A 75 -11.82 14.26 -9.62
N ASN A 76 -12.74 14.51 -8.69
CA ASN A 76 -13.60 15.70 -8.66
C ASN A 76 -12.92 16.94 -8.04
N GLY A 77 -11.64 16.85 -7.66
CA GLY A 77 -10.88 17.93 -7.03
C GLY A 77 -11.05 18.04 -5.52
N THR A 78 -11.86 17.18 -4.88
CA THR A 78 -11.99 17.16 -3.42
C THR A 78 -10.67 16.76 -2.79
N VAL A 79 -10.22 17.56 -1.81
CA VAL A 79 -9.01 17.32 -1.03
C VAL A 79 -9.41 16.99 0.40
N SER A 80 -8.87 15.90 0.94
CA SER A 80 -9.18 15.46 2.31
C SER A 80 -7.98 14.79 2.97
N GLU A 81 -7.97 14.81 4.30
CA GLU A 81 -7.06 13.98 5.09
C GLU A 81 -7.48 12.51 4.99
N TYR A 82 -6.52 11.63 4.77
CA TYR A 82 -6.71 10.18 4.77
C TYR A 82 -6.05 9.59 6.00
N LYS A 83 -6.78 8.80 6.78
CA LYS A 83 -6.26 8.07 7.94
C LYS A 83 -6.32 6.58 7.69
N ILE A 84 -5.17 5.92 7.74
CA ILE A 84 -5.07 4.49 7.47
C ILE A 84 -5.59 3.68 8.68
N ARG A 85 -6.55 2.81 8.40
CA ARG A 85 -6.96 1.68 9.25
C ARG A 85 -6.70 0.43 8.41
N GLY A 86 -5.45 -0.01 8.40
CA GLY A 86 -4.96 -0.94 7.41
C GLY A 86 -4.76 -2.35 7.95
N VAL A 87 -4.65 -3.30 7.04
CA VAL A 87 -4.11 -4.63 7.32
C VAL A 87 -2.95 -4.92 6.36
N CYS A 88 -1.93 -5.61 6.84
CA CYS A 88 -0.98 -6.25 5.94
C CYS A 88 -1.70 -7.38 5.21
N TYR A 89 -1.38 -7.51 3.93
CA TYR A 89 -2.05 -8.42 3.02
C TYR A 89 -1.02 -9.17 2.19
N ALA A 90 -0.86 -10.43 2.56
CA ALA A 90 -0.22 -11.46 1.78
C ALA A 90 -1.23 -12.62 1.77
N PRO A 91 -2.06 -12.75 0.72
CA PRO A 91 -3.19 -13.68 0.72
C PRO A 91 -2.79 -15.16 0.62
N ASP A 92 -1.50 -15.44 0.66
CA ASP A 92 -1.03 -16.76 0.32
C ASP A 92 -0.85 -17.62 1.57
N THR A 93 -1.55 -18.76 1.60
CA THR A 93 -1.43 -19.76 2.66
C THR A 93 -0.11 -20.53 2.62
N ASP A 94 0.61 -20.50 1.50
CA ASP A 94 1.85 -21.24 1.22
C ASP A 94 3.05 -20.31 0.93
N GLY A 95 2.87 -18.98 1.04
CA GLY A 95 3.82 -17.95 0.64
C GLY A 95 4.05 -17.72 -0.88
N GLU A 96 3.34 -18.38 -1.80
CA GLU A 96 3.62 -18.47 -3.24
C GLU A 96 2.89 -17.46 -4.15
N LEU A 97 1.62 -17.09 -3.93
CA LEU A 97 0.81 -16.34 -4.90
C LEU A 97 0.06 -15.13 -4.31
N TYR A 98 0.52 -13.91 -4.65
CA TYR A 98 -0.08 -12.64 -4.21
C TYR A 98 -1.33 -12.24 -5.01
N PHE A 99 -2.21 -13.21 -5.32
CA PHE A 99 -3.48 -12.99 -6.00
C PHE A 99 -4.55 -14.04 -5.71
N GLN A 100 -4.24 -15.10 -4.97
CA GLN A 100 -5.28 -16.04 -4.55
C GLN A 100 -6.19 -15.39 -3.51
N ASP A 101 -7.39 -15.96 -3.35
CA ASP A 101 -8.35 -15.69 -2.29
C ASP A 101 -8.83 -14.25 -2.04
N TYR A 102 -8.41 -13.27 -2.84
CA TYR A 102 -8.81 -11.87 -2.65
C TYR A 102 -10.32 -11.69 -2.64
N LYS A 103 -11.07 -12.51 -3.38
CA LYS A 103 -12.54 -12.45 -3.39
C LYS A 103 -13.15 -12.86 -2.04
N GLU A 104 -12.49 -13.73 -1.30
CA GLU A 104 -12.89 -14.14 0.05
C GLU A 104 -12.38 -13.13 1.09
N ASP A 105 -11.18 -12.58 0.88
CA ASP A 105 -10.51 -11.71 1.85
C ASP A 105 -11.04 -10.26 1.85
N MET A 106 -11.37 -9.68 0.69
CA MET A 106 -11.85 -8.28 0.64
C MET A 106 -13.11 -8.06 1.50
N PRO A 107 -14.14 -8.95 1.49
CA PRO A 107 -15.26 -8.86 2.44
C PRO A 107 -14.85 -8.89 3.91
N LEU A 108 -13.80 -9.64 4.27
CA LEU A 108 -13.30 -9.74 5.66
C LEU A 108 -12.61 -8.45 6.09
N ILE A 109 -11.80 -7.86 5.21
CA ILE A 109 -11.16 -6.56 5.41
C ILE A 109 -12.21 -5.48 5.66
N LYS A 110 -13.29 -5.48 4.86
CA LYS A 110 -14.43 -4.58 5.05
C LYS A 110 -15.17 -4.83 6.36
N THR A 111 -15.36 -6.09 6.72
CA THR A 111 -15.98 -6.47 7.99
C THR A 111 -15.18 -5.97 9.20
N LEU A 112 -13.84 -5.93 9.11
CA LEU A 112 -12.97 -5.32 10.12
C LEU A 112 -13.04 -3.79 10.18
N ASN A 113 -13.77 -3.13 9.28
CA ASN A 113 -13.77 -1.67 9.13
C ASN A 113 -12.41 -1.08 8.70
N ALA A 114 -11.55 -1.90 8.11
CA ALA A 114 -10.31 -1.48 7.50
C ALA A 114 -10.59 -0.73 6.17
N ASN A 115 -9.72 0.19 5.81
CA ASN A 115 -9.82 0.99 4.58
C ASN A 115 -8.61 0.86 3.66
N SER A 116 -7.57 0.13 4.06
CA SER A 116 -6.35 -0.01 3.28
C SER A 116 -5.75 -1.39 3.45
N ILE A 117 -5.09 -1.87 2.39
CA ILE A 117 -4.20 -3.03 2.46
C ILE A 117 -2.76 -2.60 2.16
N ARG A 118 -1.78 -3.29 2.76
CA ARG A 118 -0.37 -3.14 2.43
C ARG A 118 0.18 -4.48 1.94
N THR A 119 0.88 -4.48 0.81
CA THR A 119 1.55 -5.68 0.30
C THR A 119 3.06 -5.57 0.47
N TYR A 120 3.75 -6.72 0.41
CA TYR A 120 5.21 -6.82 0.45
C TYR A 120 5.85 -6.84 -0.94
N ARG A 121 5.08 -7.35 -1.90
CA ARG A 121 5.41 -7.47 -3.31
C ARG A 121 4.26 -6.92 -4.16
N PRO A 122 4.47 -6.72 -5.48
CA PRO A 122 3.43 -6.20 -6.35
C PRO A 122 2.23 -7.16 -6.39
N LEU A 123 1.00 -6.61 -6.37
CA LEU A 123 -0.21 -7.41 -6.52
C LEU A 123 -0.16 -8.21 -7.83
N GLY A 124 -0.41 -9.52 -7.79
CA GLY A 124 -0.30 -10.39 -8.96
C GLY A 124 1.10 -10.93 -9.24
N ALA A 125 2.09 -10.65 -8.38
CA ALA A 125 3.37 -11.33 -8.40
C ALA A 125 3.27 -12.74 -7.77
N SER A 126 4.06 -13.67 -8.31
CA SER A 126 4.35 -14.97 -7.73
C SER A 126 5.63 -14.85 -6.90
N ALA A 127 5.59 -15.33 -5.67
CA ALA A 127 6.78 -15.42 -4.82
C ALA A 127 7.73 -16.52 -5.28
N ALA A 128 7.20 -17.62 -5.83
CA ALA A 128 7.97 -18.80 -6.20
C ALA A 128 8.94 -18.55 -7.36
N ASP A 129 8.52 -17.80 -8.38
CA ASP A 129 9.29 -17.60 -9.61
C ASP A 129 9.39 -16.12 -10.04
N GLY A 130 8.79 -15.20 -9.28
CA GLY A 130 8.77 -13.78 -9.61
C GLY A 130 7.89 -13.42 -10.81
N SER A 131 7.12 -14.38 -11.36
CA SER A 131 6.22 -14.13 -12.48
C SER A 131 5.13 -13.13 -12.09
N PHE A 132 4.63 -12.39 -13.08
CA PHE A 132 3.71 -11.26 -12.85
C PHE A 132 2.49 -11.35 -13.77
N SER A 133 1.28 -11.38 -13.17
CA SER A 133 0.02 -11.53 -13.89
C SER A 133 -0.76 -10.22 -13.96
N HIS A 134 -0.71 -9.56 -15.13
CA HIS A 134 -1.46 -8.32 -15.40
C HIS A 134 -2.96 -8.44 -15.16
N ALA A 135 -3.55 -9.57 -15.55
CA ALA A 135 -5.00 -9.81 -15.41
C ALA A 135 -5.39 -9.90 -13.92
N ASN A 136 -4.59 -10.59 -13.12
CA ASN A 136 -4.84 -10.72 -11.69
C ASN A 136 -4.59 -9.40 -10.97
N THR A 137 -3.49 -8.70 -11.29
CA THR A 137 -3.17 -7.40 -10.71
C THR A 137 -4.34 -6.43 -10.86
N ILE A 138 -4.89 -6.31 -12.06
CA ILE A 138 -5.98 -5.37 -12.25
C ILE A 138 -7.30 -5.83 -11.65
N ALA A 139 -7.60 -7.13 -11.68
CA ALA A 139 -8.80 -7.64 -11.02
C ALA A 139 -8.82 -7.30 -9.52
N ILE A 140 -7.68 -7.44 -8.83
CA ILE A 140 -7.57 -7.11 -7.40
C ILE A 140 -7.64 -5.60 -7.17
N LEU A 141 -6.96 -4.80 -7.99
CA LEU A 141 -7.00 -3.34 -7.88
C LEU A 141 -8.40 -2.78 -8.12
N ASP A 142 -9.12 -3.29 -9.12
CA ASP A 142 -10.51 -2.92 -9.40
C ASP A 142 -11.44 -3.35 -8.25
N GLU A 143 -11.20 -4.52 -7.68
CA GLU A 143 -11.95 -5.02 -6.53
C GLU A 143 -11.71 -4.14 -5.28
N CYS A 144 -10.46 -3.81 -4.98
CA CYS A 144 -10.13 -2.88 -3.90
C CYS A 144 -10.85 -1.55 -4.11
N LEU A 145 -10.81 -1.01 -5.34
CA LEU A 145 -11.48 0.23 -5.67
C LEU A 145 -13.01 0.16 -5.48
N ARG A 146 -13.62 -0.94 -5.94
CA ARG A 146 -15.06 -1.21 -5.80
C ARG A 146 -15.48 -1.28 -4.34
N GLU A 147 -14.65 -1.87 -3.50
CA GLU A 147 -14.87 -1.97 -2.05
C GLU A 147 -14.44 -0.70 -1.28
N GLY A 148 -13.90 0.32 -1.97
CA GLY A 148 -13.43 1.55 -1.34
C GLY A 148 -12.19 1.34 -0.46
N LEU A 149 -11.36 0.35 -0.81
CA LEU A 149 -10.08 0.05 -0.18
C LEU A 149 -8.92 0.69 -0.96
N THR A 150 -7.97 1.26 -0.24
CA THR A 150 -6.70 1.70 -0.81
C THR A 150 -5.62 0.63 -0.73
N VAL A 151 -4.59 0.75 -1.57
CA VAL A 151 -3.45 -0.16 -1.61
C VAL A 151 -2.14 0.61 -1.40
N ALA A 152 -1.36 0.20 -0.43
CA ALA A 152 0.06 0.51 -0.30
C ALA A 152 0.86 -0.65 -0.94
N VAL A 153 1.31 -0.44 -2.18
CA VAL A 153 1.92 -1.50 -2.99
C VAL A 153 3.40 -1.64 -2.62
N GLY A 154 3.78 -2.81 -2.10
CA GLY A 154 5.17 -3.14 -1.78
C GLY A 154 5.98 -3.60 -2.98
N PHE A 155 7.28 -3.32 -2.93
CA PHE A 155 8.29 -3.81 -3.85
C PHE A 155 9.51 -4.27 -3.05
N SER A 156 9.94 -5.52 -3.24
CA SER A 156 11.17 -6.05 -2.65
C SER A 156 12.42 -5.46 -3.32
N TYR A 157 13.60 -5.76 -2.77
CA TYR A 157 14.89 -5.42 -3.38
C TYR A 157 14.96 -5.91 -4.84
N ASP A 158 14.55 -7.15 -5.09
CA ASP A 158 14.57 -7.78 -6.41
C ASP A 158 13.49 -7.23 -7.35
N ASP A 159 12.32 -6.88 -6.83
CA ASP A 159 11.27 -6.24 -7.66
C ASP A 159 11.75 -4.91 -8.24
N MET A 160 12.63 -4.20 -7.51
CA MET A 160 13.24 -2.94 -7.90
C MET A 160 14.55 -3.11 -8.73
N ALA A 161 14.93 -4.35 -9.07
CA ALA A 161 16.03 -4.63 -9.98
C ALA A 161 15.83 -3.97 -11.35
N ASP A 162 16.92 -3.72 -12.08
CA ASP A 162 16.80 -3.39 -13.50
C ASP A 162 16.21 -4.61 -14.22
N GLY A 163 15.06 -4.43 -14.89
CA GLY A 163 14.30 -5.55 -15.45
C GLY A 163 13.46 -6.34 -14.43
N GLY A 164 13.43 -5.91 -13.17
CA GLY A 164 12.50 -6.42 -12.15
C GLY A 164 11.05 -5.97 -12.38
N ALA A 165 10.14 -6.52 -11.60
CA ALA A 165 8.68 -6.33 -11.78
C ALA A 165 8.21 -4.87 -11.59
N MET A 166 8.98 -4.03 -10.88
CA MET A 166 8.55 -2.68 -10.50
C MET A 166 8.27 -1.76 -11.69
N GLU A 167 9.18 -1.68 -12.67
CA GLU A 167 8.99 -0.76 -13.80
C GLU A 167 7.77 -1.16 -14.62
N GLU A 168 7.60 -2.45 -14.90
CA GLU A 168 6.43 -2.94 -15.63
C GLU A 168 5.14 -2.68 -14.86
N TYR A 169 5.10 -3.01 -13.56
CA TYR A 169 3.96 -2.75 -12.70
C TYR A 169 3.56 -1.28 -12.73
N LEU A 170 4.50 -0.36 -12.49
CA LEU A 170 4.19 1.07 -12.39
C LEU A 170 3.76 1.65 -13.74
N ARG A 171 4.38 1.20 -14.84
CA ARG A 171 3.98 1.61 -16.19
C ARG A 171 2.53 1.24 -16.50
N MET A 172 2.06 0.09 -16.03
CA MET A 172 0.71 -0.39 -16.32
C MET A 172 -0.34 0.04 -15.29
N PHE A 173 0.02 0.07 -14.02
CA PHE A 173 -0.92 0.19 -12.90
C PHE A 173 -0.61 1.33 -11.95
N GLY A 174 0.54 1.97 -12.06
CA GLY A 174 1.00 2.96 -11.07
C GLY A 174 0.12 4.21 -10.92
N THR A 175 -0.80 4.45 -11.85
CA THR A 175 -1.81 5.51 -11.78
C THR A 175 -3.20 5.02 -11.36
N HIS A 176 -3.33 3.73 -11.02
CA HIS A 176 -4.61 3.14 -10.64
C HIS A 176 -5.21 3.88 -9.42
N PRO A 177 -6.53 4.18 -9.41
CA PRO A 177 -7.15 4.94 -8.32
C PRO A 177 -7.16 4.27 -6.94
N ALA A 178 -7.03 2.94 -6.88
CA ALA A 178 -6.90 2.23 -5.61
C ALA A 178 -5.52 2.44 -4.95
N ILE A 179 -4.47 2.78 -5.72
CA ILE A 179 -3.12 2.89 -5.18
C ILE A 179 -3.00 4.21 -4.41
N LEU A 180 -2.72 4.10 -3.11
CA LEU A 180 -2.42 5.22 -2.22
C LEU A 180 -0.93 5.54 -2.18
N MET A 181 -0.06 4.53 -2.20
CA MET A 181 1.38 4.75 -2.11
C MET A 181 2.18 3.59 -2.69
N ILE A 182 3.40 3.90 -3.10
CA ILE A 182 4.42 2.96 -3.55
C ILE A 182 5.40 2.77 -2.41
N VAL A 183 5.58 1.54 -1.94
CA VAL A 183 6.37 1.19 -0.75
C VAL A 183 7.60 0.41 -1.16
N LEU A 184 8.78 0.94 -0.85
CA LEU A 184 10.07 0.37 -1.22
C LEU A 184 10.64 -0.40 -0.02
N GLY A 185 10.77 -1.72 -0.18
CA GLY A 185 11.35 -2.61 0.81
C GLY A 185 10.54 -2.83 2.09
N ASN A 186 11.08 -3.71 2.92
CA ASN A 186 10.57 -4.07 4.24
C ASN A 186 11.73 -4.45 5.16
N GLU A 187 12.04 -3.61 6.15
CA GLU A 187 13.01 -3.90 7.23
C GLU A 187 14.43 -4.24 6.77
N TYR A 188 14.81 -3.77 5.58
CA TYR A 188 16.13 -4.03 5.02
C TYR A 188 17.28 -3.43 5.82
N ASN A 189 16.99 -2.52 6.76
CA ASN A 189 17.97 -2.03 7.72
C ASN A 189 18.53 -3.10 8.67
N TYR A 190 17.85 -4.24 8.83
CA TYR A 190 18.39 -5.37 9.58
C TYR A 190 19.35 -6.24 8.76
N HIS A 191 19.45 -6.03 7.44
CA HIS A 191 20.16 -6.92 6.52
C HIS A 191 21.30 -6.25 5.73
N TYR A 192 21.73 -5.06 6.14
CA TYR A 192 22.81 -4.30 5.47
C TYR A 192 24.18 -5.01 5.41
N ASP A 193 24.39 -6.03 6.23
CA ASP A 193 25.64 -6.81 6.25
C ASP A 193 25.44 -8.27 5.81
N GLU A 194 24.20 -8.65 5.49
CA GLU A 194 23.83 -10.02 5.13
C GLU A 194 23.47 -10.14 3.65
N TRP A 195 22.62 -9.24 3.15
CA TRP A 195 22.04 -9.36 1.80
C TRP A 195 22.66 -8.36 0.81
N PHE A 196 22.93 -7.15 1.26
CA PHE A 196 23.50 -6.06 0.46
C PHE A 196 23.98 -4.96 1.39
N SER A 197 24.91 -4.13 0.96
CA SER A 197 25.36 -3.00 1.77
C SER A 197 24.29 -1.90 1.93
N LYS A 198 24.37 -1.11 3.01
CA LYS A 198 23.55 0.10 3.17
C LYS A 198 23.63 1.04 1.95
N ASN A 199 24.83 1.25 1.40
CA ASN A 199 25.03 2.09 0.22
C ASN A 199 24.31 1.53 -1.02
N GLU A 200 24.34 0.21 -1.18
CA GLU A 200 23.63 -0.48 -2.26
C GLU A 200 22.11 -0.30 -2.11
N TRP A 201 21.58 -0.41 -0.89
CA TRP A 201 20.16 -0.17 -0.61
C TRP A 201 19.72 1.25 -1.02
N PHE A 202 20.47 2.28 -0.62
CA PHE A 202 20.12 3.66 -0.99
C PHE A 202 20.32 3.95 -2.48
N SER A 203 21.26 3.27 -3.14
CA SER A 203 21.40 3.31 -4.61
C SER A 203 20.18 2.69 -5.32
N ARG A 204 19.69 1.55 -4.81
CA ARG A 204 18.47 0.89 -5.28
C ARG A 204 17.26 1.80 -5.13
N ILE A 205 17.06 2.40 -3.94
CA ILE A 205 15.98 3.38 -3.69
C ILE A 205 16.06 4.55 -4.68
N SER A 206 17.24 5.14 -4.84
CA SER A 206 17.42 6.31 -5.70
C SER A 206 17.06 6.02 -7.16
N SER A 207 17.32 4.80 -7.63
CA SER A 207 16.95 4.34 -8.97
C SER A 207 15.45 4.09 -9.08
N ALA A 208 14.87 3.38 -8.11
CA ALA A 208 13.44 3.13 -8.00
C ALA A 208 12.62 4.44 -8.01
N ILE A 209 13.06 5.47 -7.28
CA ILE A 209 12.38 6.77 -7.23
C ILE A 209 12.29 7.45 -8.60
N LYS A 210 13.30 7.29 -9.46
CA LYS A 210 13.25 7.84 -10.84
C LYS A 210 12.14 7.16 -11.65
N ILE A 211 11.98 5.84 -11.49
CA ILE A 211 10.93 5.04 -12.14
C ILE A 211 9.55 5.48 -11.62
N ILE A 212 9.39 5.65 -10.30
CA ILE A 212 8.13 6.11 -9.70
C ILE A 212 7.76 7.50 -10.20
N LYS A 213 8.70 8.45 -10.22
CA LYS A 213 8.43 9.80 -10.73
C LYS A 213 8.02 9.80 -12.20
N LYS A 214 8.47 8.82 -12.98
CA LYS A 214 8.11 8.67 -14.40
C LYS A 214 6.69 8.12 -14.59
N TYR A 215 6.33 7.05 -13.87
CA TYR A 215 5.09 6.31 -14.13
C TYR A 215 3.99 6.51 -13.07
N SER A 216 4.32 7.06 -11.90
CA SER A 216 3.40 7.28 -10.77
C SER A 216 3.69 8.59 -10.02
N PRO A 217 3.83 9.74 -10.71
CA PRO A 217 4.29 11.00 -10.11
C PRO A 217 3.37 11.56 -9.03
N ASN A 218 2.12 11.10 -8.96
CA ASN A 218 1.08 11.58 -8.05
C ASN A 218 0.82 10.62 -6.89
N ARG A 219 1.79 9.75 -6.57
CA ARG A 219 1.69 8.79 -5.47
C ARG A 219 2.73 9.10 -4.40
N ILE A 220 2.39 8.82 -3.15
CA ILE A 220 3.36 8.88 -2.04
C ILE A 220 4.43 7.83 -2.30
N ILE A 221 5.69 8.23 -2.14
CA ILE A 221 6.84 7.33 -2.15
C ILE A 221 7.20 7.03 -0.70
N ALA A 222 7.02 5.77 -0.31
CA ALA A 222 7.25 5.30 1.05
C ALA A 222 8.36 4.24 1.12
N THR A 223 8.94 4.08 2.30
CA THR A 223 9.81 2.94 2.67
C THR A 223 9.33 2.36 3.99
N VAL A 224 9.68 1.11 4.30
CA VAL A 224 9.42 0.48 5.60
C VAL A 224 10.74 0.20 6.30
N HIS A 225 10.89 0.79 7.47
CA HIS A 225 12.03 0.60 8.36
C HIS A 225 11.65 -0.35 9.51
N GLY A 226 12.54 -1.25 9.87
CA GLY A 226 12.44 -2.03 11.10
C GLY A 226 12.81 -1.12 12.26
N GLU A 227 11.84 -0.83 13.13
CA GLU A 227 11.94 0.20 14.17
C GLU A 227 12.13 1.65 13.69
N LEU A 228 12.20 2.60 14.64
CA LEU A 228 12.59 3.98 14.38
C LEU A 228 13.97 4.07 13.71
N PRO A 229 14.12 4.79 12.58
CA PRO A 229 15.42 5.02 11.99
C PRO A 229 16.29 5.95 12.84
N SER A 230 17.61 5.82 12.70
CA SER A 230 18.54 6.82 13.20
C SER A 230 18.36 8.17 12.48
N GLN A 231 18.92 9.25 13.04
CA GLN A 231 18.90 10.57 12.39
C GLN A 231 19.56 10.55 11.00
N ASP A 232 20.64 9.77 10.85
CA ASP A 232 21.36 9.65 9.59
C ASP A 232 20.55 8.88 8.55
N GLU A 233 19.93 7.75 8.92
CA GLU A 233 19.05 7.00 8.02
C GLU A 233 17.83 7.82 7.60
N TYR A 234 17.20 8.54 8.53
CA TYR A 234 16.14 9.47 8.21
C TYR A 234 16.58 10.48 7.14
N ASN A 235 17.76 11.09 7.32
CA ASN A 235 18.29 12.07 6.37
C ASN A 235 18.59 11.43 5.01
N GLU A 236 19.15 10.22 4.97
CA GLU A 236 19.43 9.49 3.73
C GLU A 236 18.14 9.16 2.96
N TYR A 237 17.09 8.71 3.65
CA TYR A 237 15.78 8.46 3.02
C TYR A 237 15.18 9.73 2.44
N VAL A 238 15.18 10.83 3.20
CA VAL A 238 14.68 12.12 2.74
C VAL A 238 15.49 12.62 1.52
N ASN A 239 16.82 12.51 1.58
CA ASN A 239 17.72 12.92 0.50
C ASN A 239 17.53 12.08 -0.77
N ALA A 240 17.22 10.80 -0.64
CA ALA A 240 16.88 9.93 -1.77
C ALA A 240 15.54 10.34 -2.43
N GLY A 241 14.66 11.00 -1.68
CA GLY A 241 13.36 11.48 -2.14
C GLY A 241 12.17 10.68 -1.61
N ILE A 242 12.37 9.90 -0.54
CA ILE A 242 11.26 9.27 0.21
C ILE A 242 10.43 10.36 0.87
N ASN A 243 9.11 10.25 0.78
CA ASN A 243 8.17 11.20 1.38
C ASN A 243 7.52 10.66 2.66
N LEU A 244 7.58 9.35 2.88
CA LEU A 244 7.05 8.69 4.06
C LEU A 244 7.96 7.53 4.48
N ILE A 245 8.40 7.51 5.73
CA ILE A 245 9.01 6.33 6.33
C ILE A 245 7.97 5.73 7.27
N MET A 246 7.60 4.48 7.03
CA MET A 246 6.74 3.70 7.92
C MET A 246 7.62 2.77 8.76
N MET A 247 7.10 2.35 9.93
CA MET A 247 7.87 1.52 10.85
C MET A 247 7.14 0.23 11.21
N ASN A 248 7.87 -0.88 11.18
CA ASN A 248 7.45 -2.13 11.78
C ASN A 248 7.78 -2.08 13.28
N LEU A 249 6.77 -2.24 14.13
CA LEU A 249 6.87 -2.03 15.57
C LEU A 249 6.23 -3.17 16.36
N TYR A 250 7.09 -4.01 16.93
CA TYR A 250 6.70 -5.14 17.79
C TYR A 250 7.23 -4.99 19.22
N ARG A 251 6.76 -3.94 19.93
CA ARG A 251 7.20 -3.59 21.30
C ARG A 251 6.32 -4.18 22.41
N GLY A 252 5.44 -5.13 22.10
CA GLY A 252 4.50 -5.73 23.03
C GLY A 252 3.16 -4.99 23.08
N SER A 253 2.64 -4.71 24.28
CA SER A 253 1.27 -4.18 24.46
C SER A 253 1.12 -2.69 24.13
N ASN A 254 2.22 -1.97 23.96
CA ASN A 254 2.26 -0.54 23.67
C ASN A 254 3.51 -0.18 22.86
N PHE A 255 3.53 1.01 22.26
CA PHE A 255 4.68 1.50 21.50
C PHE A 255 5.74 2.22 22.35
N GLY A 256 5.53 2.34 23.66
CA GLY A 256 6.34 3.17 24.54
C GLY A 256 6.44 4.61 24.01
N PHE A 257 7.66 5.16 24.01
CA PHE A 257 7.94 6.51 23.51
C PHE A 257 8.15 6.59 21.98
N ALA A 258 7.78 5.55 21.19
CA ALA A 258 8.11 5.51 19.76
C ALA A 258 7.54 6.73 19.01
N GLN A 259 6.26 7.03 19.23
CA GLN A 259 5.58 8.15 18.57
C GLN A 259 6.18 9.51 18.96
N GLU A 260 6.50 9.70 20.25
CA GLU A 260 7.15 10.94 20.70
C GLU A 260 8.54 11.10 20.08
N ASN A 261 9.31 10.02 20.04
CA ASN A 261 10.65 10.03 19.46
C ASN A 261 10.61 10.24 17.94
N TRP A 262 9.60 9.71 17.26
CA TRP A 262 9.35 10.04 15.86
C TRP A 262 9.13 11.53 15.63
N TYR A 263 8.31 12.18 16.45
CA TYR A 263 8.09 13.61 16.31
C TYR A 263 9.27 14.48 16.77
N LYS A 264 10.23 13.93 17.50
CA LYS A 264 11.54 14.56 17.72
C LYS A 264 12.45 14.42 16.50
N LEU A 265 12.36 13.30 15.78
CA LEU A 265 13.15 12.98 14.59
C LEU A 265 12.70 13.77 13.35
N THR A 266 11.39 13.98 13.19
CA THR A 266 10.83 14.65 12.00
C THR A 266 9.71 15.63 12.32
N ASN A 267 9.70 16.73 11.55
CA ASN A 267 8.63 17.71 11.53
C ASN A 267 7.76 17.68 10.26
N SER A 268 8.01 16.77 9.32
CA SER A 268 7.35 16.75 8.01
C SER A 268 6.47 15.51 7.79
N MET A 269 6.77 14.38 8.42
CA MET A 269 6.07 13.11 8.15
C MET A 269 5.07 12.73 9.25
N PRO A 270 3.90 12.15 8.88
CA PRO A 270 2.99 11.54 9.85
C PRO A 270 3.65 10.35 10.56
N TRP A 271 3.13 10.00 11.74
CA TRP A 271 3.43 8.72 12.38
C TRP A 271 2.58 7.61 11.71
N VAL A 272 3.23 6.68 11.02
CA VAL A 272 2.57 5.53 10.36
C VAL A 272 3.29 4.24 10.72
N VAL A 273 2.58 3.32 11.35
CA VAL A 273 3.11 2.00 11.70
C VAL A 273 2.76 1.03 10.57
N SER A 274 3.76 0.53 9.85
CA SER A 274 3.56 -0.40 8.73
C SER A 274 3.26 -1.81 9.17
N GLU A 275 3.65 -2.19 10.39
CA GLU A 275 3.30 -3.46 11.01
C GLU A 275 3.25 -3.34 12.52
N PHE A 276 2.22 -3.92 13.09
CA PHE A 276 2.11 -4.22 14.51
C PHE A 276 1.21 -5.45 14.66
N GLY A 277 1.38 -6.20 15.74
CA GLY A 277 0.51 -7.35 15.97
C GLY A 277 0.89 -8.14 17.21
N ARG A 278 0.08 -9.16 17.49
CA ARG A 278 0.33 -10.18 18.50
C ARG A 278 -0.29 -11.47 18.00
N SER A 279 0.43 -12.57 18.13
CA SER A 279 -0.05 -13.91 17.82
C SER A 279 -1.13 -14.37 18.79
N SER A 280 -2.05 -15.20 18.34
CA SER A 280 -2.98 -15.94 19.19
C SER A 280 -2.36 -17.20 19.81
N LYS A 281 -1.07 -17.47 19.58
CA LYS A 281 -0.31 -18.57 20.22
C LYS A 281 1.03 -18.09 20.79
N ASP A 282 1.56 -18.83 21.76
CA ASP A 282 2.95 -18.71 22.23
C ASP A 282 3.84 -19.84 21.68
N ALA A 283 5.12 -19.87 22.06
CA ALA A 283 6.10 -20.90 21.64
C ALA A 283 5.66 -22.34 21.87
N SER A 284 4.80 -22.59 22.87
CA SER A 284 4.32 -23.93 23.20
C SER A 284 3.06 -24.33 22.43
N GLY A 285 2.57 -23.45 21.55
CA GLY A 285 1.29 -23.60 20.86
C GLY A 285 0.08 -23.32 21.77
N LYS A 286 0.30 -22.80 22.99
CA LYS A 286 -0.78 -22.48 23.92
C LYS A 286 -1.60 -21.31 23.37
N ASP A 287 -2.92 -21.44 23.50
CA ASP A 287 -3.86 -20.38 23.13
C ASP A 287 -3.64 -19.11 23.99
N THR A 288 -3.31 -18.03 23.30
CA THR A 288 -3.13 -16.68 23.84
C THR A 288 -4.06 -15.67 23.16
N SER A 289 -5.16 -16.11 22.54
CA SER A 289 -6.10 -15.26 21.80
C SER A 289 -6.64 -14.08 22.63
N LYS A 290 -6.80 -14.26 23.96
CA LYS A 290 -7.20 -13.16 24.87
C LYS A 290 -6.12 -12.09 25.02
N ILE A 291 -4.85 -12.50 25.02
CA ILE A 291 -3.69 -11.60 25.05
C ILE A 291 -3.59 -10.86 23.72
N GLN A 292 -3.72 -11.56 22.58
CA GLN A 292 -3.82 -10.94 21.26
C GLN A 292 -4.88 -9.84 21.26
N THR A 293 -6.12 -10.17 21.68
CA THR A 293 -7.23 -9.22 21.73
C THR A 293 -6.89 -7.96 22.52
N SER A 294 -6.39 -8.11 23.74
CA SER A 294 -6.02 -7.00 24.62
C SER A 294 -4.89 -6.13 24.04
N TYR A 295 -3.88 -6.77 23.43
CA TYR A 295 -2.77 -6.07 22.78
C TYR A 295 -3.28 -5.27 21.58
N LEU A 296 -4.04 -5.89 20.67
CA LEU A 296 -4.54 -5.21 19.48
C LEU A 296 -5.43 -4.02 19.84
N GLN A 297 -6.30 -4.14 20.85
CA GLN A 297 -7.09 -2.99 21.33
C GLN A 297 -6.19 -1.86 21.82
N THR A 298 -5.19 -2.16 22.65
CA THR A 298 -4.30 -1.15 23.22
C THR A 298 -3.45 -0.48 22.15
N LEU A 299 -2.86 -1.27 21.26
CA LEU A 299 -2.04 -0.80 20.15
C LEU A 299 -2.88 0.06 19.20
N ILE A 300 -4.05 -0.41 18.77
CA ILE A 300 -4.91 0.36 17.87
C ILE A 300 -5.33 1.68 18.52
N ARG A 301 -5.72 1.70 19.80
CA ARG A 301 -6.05 2.97 20.49
C ARG A 301 -4.90 3.96 20.48
N ALA A 302 -3.67 3.49 20.66
CA ALA A 302 -2.46 4.32 20.64
C ALA A 302 -2.02 4.76 19.23
N LEU A 303 -2.42 4.04 18.16
CA LEU A 303 -2.07 4.41 16.79
C LEU A 303 -2.77 5.70 16.34
N ASP A 304 -2.06 6.55 15.60
CA ASP A 304 -2.74 7.51 14.73
C ASP A 304 -3.29 6.78 13.50
N GLN A 305 -2.43 6.01 12.84
CA GLN A 305 -2.75 5.21 11.66
C GLN A 305 -1.69 4.13 11.41
N GLY A 306 -2.06 3.06 10.70
CA GLY A 306 -1.12 1.98 10.40
C GLY A 306 -1.78 0.69 9.91
N TYR A 307 -0.97 -0.36 9.76
CA TYR A 307 -1.38 -1.67 9.24
C TYR A 307 -1.17 -2.78 10.27
N LEU A 308 -2.25 -3.49 10.58
CA LEU A 308 -2.22 -4.68 11.43
C LEU A 308 -1.59 -5.85 10.66
N PHE A 309 -0.59 -6.49 11.26
CA PHE A 309 -0.04 -7.75 10.76
C PHE A 309 -0.71 -8.92 11.49
N THR A 310 -1.54 -9.75 10.85
CA THR A 310 -2.01 -9.73 9.44
C THR A 310 -3.51 -10.09 9.38
N LEU A 311 -4.13 -10.17 8.20
CA LEU A 311 -5.55 -10.51 8.08
C LEU A 311 -5.84 -11.97 8.51
N VAL A 312 -5.19 -12.93 7.87
CA VAL A 312 -5.40 -14.37 7.98
C VAL A 312 -4.14 -15.04 8.52
N ASP A 313 -4.29 -16.06 9.36
CA ASP A 313 -3.16 -16.89 9.79
C ASP A 313 -2.42 -17.51 8.61
N ASP A 314 -1.09 -17.57 8.70
CA ASP A 314 -0.20 -18.02 7.64
C ASP A 314 0.65 -19.21 8.14
N PRO A 315 0.16 -20.46 7.99
CA PRO A 315 0.88 -21.65 8.42
C PRO A 315 2.27 -21.80 7.82
N ALA A 316 2.55 -21.22 6.65
CA ALA A 316 3.85 -21.33 5.97
C ALA A 316 4.98 -20.63 6.74
N LYS A 317 4.64 -19.66 7.60
CA LYS A 317 5.60 -18.94 8.45
C LYS A 317 6.14 -19.76 9.62
N GLY A 318 5.52 -20.91 9.91
CA GLY A 318 5.93 -21.79 10.99
C GLY A 318 5.46 -21.34 12.38
N SER A 319 5.44 -22.31 13.29
CA SER A 319 4.90 -22.13 14.64
C SER A 319 5.92 -21.64 15.67
N ASP A 320 7.15 -21.36 15.25
CA ASP A 320 8.21 -20.92 16.16
C ASP A 320 7.89 -19.52 16.69
N GLU A 321 8.11 -19.33 17.99
CA GLU A 321 7.93 -18.02 18.61
C GLU A 321 9.08 -17.09 18.20
N ILE A 322 8.73 -15.97 17.56
CA ILE A 322 9.71 -14.92 17.24
C ILE A 322 10.22 -14.30 18.54
N SER A 323 9.31 -13.98 19.45
CA SER A 323 9.60 -13.47 20.79
C SER A 323 8.36 -13.51 21.68
N PRO A 324 8.48 -13.46 23.02
CA PRO A 324 7.32 -13.44 23.92
C PRO A 324 6.32 -12.28 23.66
N SER A 325 6.80 -11.15 23.13
CA SER A 325 5.98 -9.99 22.79
C SER A 325 5.19 -10.17 21.49
N ILE A 326 5.58 -11.10 20.63
CA ILE A 326 4.95 -11.38 19.33
C ILE A 326 4.21 -12.72 19.34
N GLY A 327 4.82 -13.78 19.87
CA GLY A 327 4.34 -15.17 19.78
C GLY A 327 4.71 -15.84 18.45
N ALA A 328 3.96 -16.86 18.07
CA ALA A 328 4.18 -17.64 16.84
C ALA A 328 3.69 -16.89 15.60
N GLU A 329 4.53 -16.78 14.58
CA GLU A 329 4.22 -15.98 13.39
C GLU A 329 3.03 -16.53 12.59
N ASP A 330 2.87 -17.86 12.56
CA ASP A 330 1.76 -18.54 11.87
C ASP A 330 0.36 -18.17 12.36
N SER A 331 0.26 -17.59 13.56
CA SER A 331 -1.00 -17.39 14.28
C SER A 331 -1.29 -15.92 14.56
N MET A 332 -0.70 -15.01 13.78
CA MET A 332 -0.86 -13.56 13.91
C MET A 332 -2.13 -12.99 13.29
N GLY A 333 -2.82 -13.76 12.44
CA GLY A 333 -4.09 -13.36 11.84
C GLY A 333 -5.17 -13.10 12.87
N VAL A 334 -6.10 -12.21 12.53
CA VAL A 334 -7.37 -12.04 13.27
C VAL A 334 -8.47 -12.95 12.74
N TYR A 335 -8.26 -13.52 11.56
CA TYR A 335 -8.95 -14.70 11.07
C TYR A 335 -8.00 -15.90 11.10
N ASP A 336 -8.53 -17.10 11.33
CA ASP A 336 -7.74 -18.32 11.17
C ASP A 336 -7.49 -18.62 9.68
N LYS A 337 -6.68 -19.65 9.39
CA LYS A 337 -6.31 -20.05 8.03
C LYS A 337 -7.50 -20.41 7.12
N ASN A 338 -8.67 -20.67 7.70
CA ASN A 338 -9.91 -20.97 6.98
C ASN A 338 -10.84 -19.74 6.93
N ARG A 339 -10.30 -18.54 7.19
CA ARG A 339 -11.04 -17.27 7.19
C ARG A 339 -12.15 -17.21 8.25
N THR A 340 -12.06 -18.04 9.29
CA THR A 340 -12.98 -17.99 10.43
C THR A 340 -12.54 -16.90 11.40
N PRO A 341 -13.41 -15.97 11.83
CA PRO A 341 -13.03 -14.89 12.72
C PRO A 341 -12.58 -15.43 14.08
N LYS A 342 -11.42 -14.99 14.55
CA LYS A 342 -11.00 -15.16 15.94
C LYS A 342 -11.66 -14.11 16.83
N ILE A 343 -11.57 -14.28 18.15
CA ILE A 343 -12.10 -13.31 19.11
C ILE A 343 -11.51 -11.90 18.94
N ALA A 344 -10.28 -11.79 18.41
CA ALA A 344 -9.63 -10.52 18.15
C ALA A 344 -10.26 -9.74 16.97
N ALA A 345 -10.91 -10.41 16.00
CA ALA A 345 -11.52 -9.75 14.85
C ALA A 345 -12.60 -8.74 15.26
N GLU A 346 -13.45 -9.12 16.22
CA GLU A 346 -14.48 -8.22 16.73
C GLU A 346 -13.87 -6.99 17.41
N ALA A 347 -12.86 -7.21 18.25
CA ALA A 347 -12.20 -6.13 18.97
C ALA A 347 -11.51 -5.14 18.01
N VAL A 348 -10.82 -5.64 16.99
CA VAL A 348 -10.21 -4.79 15.95
C VAL A 348 -11.29 -3.99 15.21
N ARG A 349 -12.40 -4.63 14.85
CA ARG A 349 -13.54 -3.97 14.18
C ARG A 349 -14.09 -2.81 14.99
N GLU A 350 -14.30 -3.01 16.29
CA GLU A 350 -14.82 -1.97 17.19
C GLU A 350 -13.85 -0.77 17.28
N GLU A 351 -12.56 -1.02 17.42
CA GLU A 351 -11.55 0.05 17.49
C GLU A 351 -11.41 0.80 16.16
N TYR A 352 -11.44 0.10 15.02
CA TYR A 352 -11.41 0.75 13.70
C TYR A 352 -12.67 1.58 13.44
N ARG A 353 -13.86 1.12 13.88
CA ARG A 353 -15.10 1.91 13.83
C ARG A 353 -15.04 3.13 14.74
N ALA A 354 -14.47 3.02 15.93
CA ALA A 354 -14.28 4.15 16.83
C ALA A 354 -13.39 5.22 16.20
N LYS A 355 -12.28 4.82 15.57
CA LYS A 355 -11.39 5.73 14.84
C LYS A 355 -12.05 6.41 13.66
N GLU A 356 -12.86 5.68 12.90
CA GLU A 356 -13.63 6.26 11.80
C GLU A 356 -14.54 7.40 12.26
N LYS A 357 -15.32 7.15 13.31
CA LYS A 357 -16.23 8.14 13.88
C LYS A 357 -15.48 9.36 14.43
N ALA A 358 -14.33 9.15 15.08
CA ALA A 358 -13.50 10.23 15.59
C ALA A 358 -12.89 11.09 14.47
N GLY A 359 -12.59 10.49 13.30
CA GLY A 359 -12.10 11.20 12.12
C GLY A 359 -13.16 12.04 11.41
N ASN A 360 -14.42 11.59 11.40
CA ASN A 360 -15.54 12.26 10.73
C ASN A 360 -16.19 13.39 11.57
N GLY A 361 -15.77 13.58 12.82
CA GLY A 361 -16.37 14.51 13.78
C GLY A 361 -15.67 15.87 13.95
N ARG A 362 -14.93 16.35 12.94
CA ARG A 362 -14.25 17.66 12.98
C ARG A 362 -14.62 18.55 11.81
#